data_AF-A0A349SHT5-F1
#
_entry.id   AF-A0A349SHT5-F1
#
_cell.length_a   1.000
_cell.length_b   1.000
_cell.length_c   1.000
_cell.angle_alpha   90.00
_cell.angle_beta   90.00
_cell.angle_gamma   90.00
#
_symmetry.space_group_name_H-M   'P 1'
#
loop_
_entity.id
_entity.type
_entity.pdbx_description
1 polymer ?
#
loop_
_entity_poly.entity_id
_entity_poly.type
_entity_poly.pdbx_seq_one_letter_code
_entity_poly.pdbx_strand_id
1 'polypeptide(L)'
;MDIQGIRRLLPHRYPFLLLDHVEHVEAGERVIAIKNITANEPFFQGHFPEYPVFPGVLLVECIAQAAAILASETIGAEASQDTLYLLAG
;
A
#
# COMPACT_ATOMS: atom_id res chain seq x y z
N MET A 1 -11.75 2.68 4.94
CA MET A 1 -11.04 1.72 5.80
C MET A 1 -9.79 2.37 6.36
N ASP A 2 -9.58 2.28 7.68
CA ASP A 2 -8.44 2.87 8.37
C ASP A 2 -7.18 1.99 8.33
N ILE A 3 -6.10 2.47 8.95
CA ILE A 3 -4.82 1.77 8.99
C ILE A 3 -4.88 0.39 9.67
N GLN A 4 -5.79 0.18 10.63
CA GLN A 4 -5.93 -1.12 11.29
C GLN A 4 -6.63 -2.11 10.36
N GLY A 5 -7.63 -1.66 9.61
CA GLY A 5 -8.22 -2.44 8.52
C GLY A 5 -7.19 -2.85 7.48
N ILE A 6 -6.39 -1.91 7.00
CA ILE A 6 -5.32 -2.18 6.02
C ILE A 6 -4.33 -3.23 6.56
N ARG A 7 -3.91 -3.12 7.82
CA ARG A 7 -2.97 -4.06 8.47
C ARG A 7 -3.49 -5.48 8.64
N ARG A 8 -4.81 -5.67 8.67
CA ARG A 8 -5.45 -7.00 8.65
C ARG A 8 -5.37 -7.64 7.27
N LEU A 9 -5.49 -6.84 6.22
CA LEU A 9 -5.51 -7.35 4.84
C LEU A 9 -4.12 -7.48 4.22
N LEU A 10 -3.16 -6.65 4.66
CA LEU A 10 -1.80 -6.65 4.14
C LEU A 10 -0.78 -7.10 5.20
N PRO A 11 0.19 -7.95 4.83
CA PRO A 11 1.28 -8.33 5.74
C PRO A 11 2.32 -7.21 5.94
N HIS A 12 2.37 -6.23 5.04
CA HIS A 12 3.33 -5.11 5.07
C HIS A 12 3.32 -4.36 6.40
N ARG A 13 4.50 -3.97 6.90
CA ARG A 13 4.69 -3.14 8.10
C ARG A 13 5.72 -2.06 7.82
N TYR A 14 5.83 -1.07 8.71
CA TYR A 14 6.85 -0.02 8.60
C TYR A 14 8.24 -0.64 8.39
N PRO A 15 9.07 -0.12 7.48
CA PRO A 15 8.88 1.10 6.67
C PRO A 15 8.22 0.87 5.29
N PHE A 16 7.62 -0.30 5.04
CA PHE A 16 7.14 -0.71 3.72
C PHE A 16 5.62 -0.93 3.63
N LEU A 17 4.86 -0.63 4.67
CA LEU A 17 3.42 -0.40 4.55
C LEU A 17 3.24 1.06 4.14
N LEU A 18 2.82 1.29 2.90
CA LEU A 18 2.82 2.63 2.33
C LEU A 18 1.45 3.30 2.41
N LEU A 19 0.35 2.56 2.26
CA LEU A 19 -1.00 3.12 2.27
C LEU A 19 -1.46 3.55 3.67
N ASP A 20 -2.07 4.73 3.74
CA ASP A 20 -2.54 5.33 4.99
C ASP A 20 -4.05 5.13 5.21
N HIS A 21 -4.82 5.15 4.13
CA HIS A 21 -6.28 5.04 4.16
C HIS A 21 -6.82 4.44 2.86
N VAL A 22 -7.99 3.81 2.93
CA VAL A 22 -8.75 3.40 1.74
C VAL A 22 -10.11 4.08 1.78
N GLU A 23 -10.33 5.00 0.85
CA GLU A 23 -11.56 5.79 0.76
C GLU A 23 -12.73 4.93 0.26
N HIS A 24 -12.48 4.08 -0.75
CA HIS A 24 -13.50 3.25 -1.36
C HIS A 24 -12.92 1.92 -1.85
N VAL A 25 -13.69 0.83 -1.70
CA VAL A 25 -13.41 -0.48 -2.31
C VAL A 25 -14.71 -1.05 -2.84
N GLU A 26 -14.68 -1.47 -4.09
CA GLU A 26 -15.75 -2.20 -4.77
C GLU A 26 -15.17 -3.53 -5.24
N ALA A 27 -15.53 -4.59 -4.52
CA ALA A 27 -14.97 -5.93 -4.70
C ALA A 27 -15.06 -6.40 -6.16
N GLY A 28 -13.95 -6.86 -6.72
CA GLY A 28 -13.83 -7.31 -8.11
C GLY A 28 -13.75 -6.21 -9.16
N GLU A 29 -13.88 -4.93 -8.78
CA GLU A 29 -13.96 -3.81 -9.73
C GLU A 29 -12.88 -2.74 -9.51
N ARG A 30 -12.87 -2.08 -8.34
CA ARG A 30 -11.98 -0.92 -8.13
C ARG A 30 -11.68 -0.64 -6.66
N VAL A 31 -10.58 0.07 -6.43
CA VAL A 31 -10.15 0.58 -5.11
C VAL A 31 -9.63 2.00 -5.24
N ILE A 32 -9.95 2.84 -4.26
CA ILE A 32 -9.42 4.20 -4.11
C ILE A 32 -8.70 4.27 -2.76
N ALA A 33 -7.38 4.36 -2.80
CA ALA A 33 -6.53 4.40 -1.62
C ALA A 33 -5.70 5.68 -1.57
N ILE A 34 -5.33 6.08 -0.37
CA ILE A 34 -4.61 7.33 -0.07
C ILE A 34 -3.24 6.98 0.51
N LYS A 35 -2.21 7.56 -0.11
CA LYS A 35 -0.85 7.69 0.41
C LYS A 35 -0.59 9.16 0.68
N ASN A 36 -0.45 9.54 1.94
CA ASN A 36 0.09 10.83 2.34
C ASN A 36 1.60 10.82 2.18
N ILE A 37 2.14 11.88 1.58
CA ILE A 37 3.58 12.05 1.39
C ILE A 37 4.06 13.11 2.37
N THR A 38 5.04 12.76 3.21
CA THR A 38 5.62 13.69 4.19
C THR A 38 7.14 13.63 4.19
N ALA A 39 7.80 14.77 4.39
CA ALA A 39 9.25 14.85 4.47
C ALA A 39 9.85 13.99 5.61
N ASN A 40 9.03 13.56 6.58
CA ASN A 40 9.45 12.71 7.70
C ASN A 40 9.49 11.20 7.36
N GLU A 41 9.42 10.81 6.10
CA GLU A 41 9.57 9.41 5.69
C GLU A 41 11.03 9.02 5.47
N PRO A 42 11.45 7.79 5.83
CA PRO A 42 12.86 7.40 5.93
C PRO A 42 13.62 7.47 4.60
N PHE A 43 12.95 7.24 3.46
CA PHE A 43 13.59 7.23 2.15
C PHE A 43 13.92 8.65 1.63
N PHE A 44 13.30 9.71 2.15
CA PHE A 44 13.61 11.08 1.73
C PHE A 44 15.01 11.53 2.16
N GLN A 45 15.59 10.93 3.20
CA GLN A 45 16.99 11.18 3.58
C GLN A 45 17.98 10.84 2.46
N GLY A 46 17.61 9.91 1.58
CA GLY A 46 18.46 9.45 0.47
C GLY A 46 17.92 9.78 -0.93
N HIS A 47 16.68 10.25 -1.06
CA HIS A 47 16.03 10.45 -2.35
C HIS A 47 15.31 11.81 -2.47
N PHE A 48 16.02 12.93 -2.61
CA PHE A 48 17.47 13.12 -2.46
C PHE A 48 17.73 14.12 -1.30
N PRO A 49 18.91 14.10 -0.64
CA PRO A 49 19.14 14.87 0.59
C PRO A 49 18.74 16.35 0.57
N GLU A 50 18.90 17.03 -0.57
CA GLU A 50 18.54 18.46 -0.75
C GLU A 50 17.32 18.67 -1.66
N TYR A 51 16.77 17.58 -2.20
CA TYR A 51 15.66 17.61 -3.16
C TYR A 51 14.79 16.37 -2.96
N PRO A 52 13.91 16.36 -1.93
CA PRO A 52 13.09 15.21 -1.62
C PRO A 52 12.08 14.95 -2.74
N VAL A 53 12.18 13.80 -3.38
CA VAL A 53 11.29 13.34 -4.46
C VAL A 53 10.75 11.97 -4.08
N PHE A 54 9.44 11.75 -4.17
CA PHE A 54 8.91 10.43 -3.84
C PHE A 54 9.40 9.40 -4.87
N PRO A 55 10.06 8.31 -4.47
CA PRO A 55 10.60 7.34 -5.42
C PRO A 55 9.50 6.72 -6.30
N GLY A 56 9.68 6.75 -7.63
CA GLY A 56 8.67 6.21 -8.55
C GLY A 56 8.38 4.72 -8.34
N VAL A 57 9.37 3.94 -7.91
CA VAL A 57 9.18 2.53 -7.56
C VAL A 57 8.28 2.32 -6.34
N LEU A 58 8.28 3.26 -5.38
CA LEU A 58 7.37 3.21 -4.23
C LEU A 58 5.95 3.63 -4.62
N LEU A 59 5.78 4.42 -5.70
CA LEU A 59 4.46 4.70 -6.25
C LEU A 59 3.84 3.44 -6.86
N VAL A 60 4.64 2.66 -7.61
CA VAL A 60 4.21 1.35 -8.12
C VAL A 60 3.89 0.39 -6.98
N GLU A 61 4.69 0.39 -5.92
CA GLU A 61 4.41 -0.39 -4.72
C GLU A 61 3.10 0.04 -4.02
N CYS A 62 2.81 1.33 -3.90
CA CYS A 62 1.51 1.80 -3.40
C CYS A 62 0.34 1.25 -4.23
N ILE A 63 0.48 1.22 -5.57
CA ILE A 63 -0.52 0.64 -6.48
C ILE A 63 -0.64 -0.87 -6.25
N ALA A 64 0.48 -1.57 -6.08
CA ALA A 64 0.51 -3.01 -5.77
C ALA A 64 -0.23 -3.32 -4.46
N GLN A 65 0.03 -2.55 -3.39
CA GLN A 65 -0.63 -2.69 -2.10
C GLN A 65 -2.14 -2.39 -2.20
N ALA A 66 -2.54 -1.39 -2.99
CA ALA A 66 -3.95 -1.09 -3.22
C ALA A 66 -4.64 -2.24 -3.95
N ALA A 67 -4.01 -2.78 -4.99
CA ALA A 67 -4.51 -3.94 -5.73
C ALA A 67 -4.62 -5.19 -4.84
N ALA A 68 -3.66 -5.41 -3.93
CA ALA A 68 -3.71 -6.49 -2.95
C ALA A 68 -4.89 -6.32 -1.96
N ILE A 69 -5.20 -5.10 -1.53
CA ILE A 69 -6.41 -4.83 -0.72
C ILE A 69 -7.68 -5.19 -1.50
N LEU A 70 -7.77 -4.76 -2.76
CA LEU A 70 -8.90 -5.11 -3.62
C LEU A 70 -9.03 -6.63 -3.78
N ALA A 71 -7.93 -7.33 -4.02
CA ALA A 71 -7.91 -8.79 -4.13
C ALA A 71 -8.39 -9.47 -2.84
N SER A 72 -7.84 -9.06 -1.68
CA SER A 72 -8.25 -9.55 -0.36
C SER A 72 -9.75 -9.38 -0.11
N GLU A 73 -10.30 -8.19 -0.34
CA GLU A 73 -11.74 -7.91 -0.19
C GLU A 73 -12.59 -8.72 -1.17
N THR A 74 -12.09 -8.96 -2.39
CA THR A 74 -12.81 -9.72 -3.41
C THR A 74 -12.93 -11.20 -3.06
N ILE A 75 -11.86 -11.79 -2.51
CA ILE A 75 -11.83 -13.22 -2.17
C ILE A 75 -12.18 -13.52 -0.71
N GLY A 76 -12.39 -12.49 0.11
CA GLY A 76 -12.68 -12.62 1.54
C GLY A 76 -11.52 -13.18 2.35
N ALA A 77 -10.27 -12.81 2.02
CA ALA A 77 -9.06 -13.29 2.69
C ALA A 77 -8.36 -12.17 3.49
N GLU A 78 -7.83 -12.52 4.65
CA GLU A 78 -6.94 -11.67 5.44
C GLU A 78 -5.46 -12.00 5.19
N ALA A 79 -4.55 -11.15 5.66
CA ALA A 79 -3.12 -11.40 5.59
C ALA A 79 -2.75 -12.63 6.43
N SER A 80 -2.23 -13.67 5.77
CA SER A 80 -1.72 -14.87 6.41
C SER A 80 -0.39 -15.29 5.78
N GLN A 81 0.34 -16.22 6.42
CA GLN A 81 1.57 -16.78 5.83
C GLN A 81 1.29 -17.61 4.57
N ASP A 82 0.05 -18.04 4.38
CA ASP A 82 -0.39 -18.84 3.23
C ASP A 82 -0.94 -17.98 2.08
N THR A 83 -0.95 -16.65 2.24
CA THR A 83 -1.49 -15.72 1.25
C THR A 83 -0.37 -14.90 0.62
N LEU A 84 -0.18 -15.06 -0.69
CA LEU A 84 0.80 -14.30 -1.46
C LEU A 84 0.10 -13.50 -2.56
N TYR A 85 0.25 -12.18 -2.53
CA TYR A 85 -0.18 -11.29 -3.60
C TYR A 85 1.02 -10.88 -4.45
N LEU A 86 0.89 -11.02 -5.77
CA LEU A 86 1.93 -10.67 -6.74
C LEU A 86 1.37 -9.66 -7.73
N LEU A 87 2.01 -8.50 -7.83
CA LEU A 87 1.83 -7.62 -8.97
C LEU A 87 2.78 -8.10 -10.07
N ALA A 88 2.24 -8.67 -11.14
CA ALA A 88 2.99 -9.12 -12.30
C ALA A 88 2.72 -8.21 -13.50
N GLY A 89 3.74 -8.00 -14.32
CA GLY A 89 3.70 -7.26 -15.59
C GLY A 89 4.42 -8.02 -16.69
#